data_AF-A0A958G088-F1
#
_entry.id   AF-A0A958G088-F1
#
_cell.length_a   1.000
_cell.length_b   1.000
_cell.length_c   1.000
_cell.angle_alpha   90.00
_cell.angle_beta   90.00
_cell.angle_gamma   90.00
#
_symmetry.space_group_name_H-M   'P 1'
#
loop_
_entity.id
_entity.type
_entity.pdbx_description
1 polymer ?
#
loop_
_entity_poly.entity_id
_entity_poly.type
_entity_poly.pdbx_seq_one_letter_code
_entity_poly.pdbx_strand_id
1 'polypeptide(L)'
;MSANSIEKLPRKVQVKDLVTSRYLNGARPSNWDERSAGEDIVITTEGETLKLWSDGGQSPPQPGWILMLRDKRADSLFGWTLYGMPRESVSRQ
;
A
#
# COMPACT_ATOMS: atom_id res chain seq x y z
N MET A 1 27.24 0.51 -6.02
CA MET A 1 26.56 0.89 -7.28
C MET A 1 25.22 0.17 -7.28
N SER A 2 24.16 0.81 -6.80
CA SER A 2 22.84 0.18 -6.74
C SER A 2 22.09 0.52 -8.02
N ALA A 3 21.60 -0.52 -8.70
CA ALA A 3 20.94 -0.41 -9.98
C ALA A 3 19.80 0.62 -9.92
N ASN A 4 19.92 1.66 -10.74
CA ASN A 4 18.79 2.50 -11.16
C ASN A 4 17.85 1.63 -11.99
N SER A 5 17.04 0.81 -11.32
CA SER A 5 15.86 0.23 -11.91
C SER A 5 14.94 1.39 -12.23
N ILE A 6 14.86 1.79 -13.51
CA ILE A 6 13.80 2.68 -13.99
C ILE A 6 12.48 2.08 -13.49
N GLU A 7 11.81 2.77 -12.55
CA GLU A 7 10.58 2.30 -11.95
C GLU A 7 9.51 2.15 -13.04
N LYS A 8 9.33 0.92 -13.55
CA LYS A 8 8.31 0.62 -14.55
C LYS A 8 6.95 0.60 -13.88
N LEU A 9 6.07 1.51 -14.28
CA LEU A 9 4.67 1.56 -13.89
C LEU A 9 3.78 1.26 -15.11
N PRO A 10 2.60 0.63 -14.92
CA PRO A 10 2.11 0.11 -13.65
C PRO A 10 2.83 -1.19 -13.23
N ARG A 11 3.00 -1.42 -11.92
CA ARG A 11 3.56 -2.68 -11.38
C ARG A 11 2.78 -3.19 -10.17
N LYS A 12 2.75 -4.51 -10.01
CA LYS A 12 2.17 -5.17 -8.84
C LYS A 12 3.23 -5.34 -7.76
N VAL A 13 2.84 -5.11 -6.51
CA VAL A 13 3.65 -5.39 -5.33
C VAL A 13 2.78 -6.05 -4.27
N GLN A 14 3.36 -6.94 -3.47
CA GLN A 14 2.68 -7.50 -2.30
C GLN A 14 3.19 -6.82 -1.04
N VAL A 15 2.27 -6.36 -0.19
CA VAL A 15 2.58 -5.75 1.11
C VAL A 15 3.04 -6.84 2.05
N LYS A 16 4.20 -6.66 2.66
CA LYS A 16 4.69 -7.46 3.77
C LYS A 16 4.30 -6.83 5.11
N ASP A 17 4.48 -5.52 5.24
CA ASP A 17 4.21 -4.79 6.47
C ASP A 17 3.76 -3.34 6.23
N LEU A 18 2.98 -2.79 7.16
CA LEU A 18 2.57 -1.39 7.20
C LEU A 18 3.36 -0.67 8.31
N VAL A 19 4.35 0.12 7.91
CA VAL A 19 5.27 0.80 8.83
C VAL A 19 4.63 2.06 9.42
N THR A 20 4.01 2.85 8.55
CA THR A 20 3.35 4.11 8.92
C THR A 20 2.01 4.15 8.23
N SER A 21 1.00 4.65 8.93
CA SER A 21 -0.28 4.96 8.32
C SER A 21 -0.69 6.40 8.56
N ARG A 22 -1.47 6.92 7.63
CA ARG A 22 -2.14 8.22 7.77
C ARG A 22 -3.16 8.24 8.92
N TYR A 23 -3.65 7.08 9.35
CA TYR A 23 -4.53 6.98 10.51
C TYR A 23 -3.77 6.46 11.73
N LEU A 24 -4.15 6.97 12.90
CA LEU A 24 -3.63 6.49 14.18
C LEU A 24 -3.93 4.98 14.31
N ASN A 25 -2.90 4.20 14.65
CA ASN A 25 -2.95 2.74 14.77
C ASN A 25 -3.22 1.96 13.47
N GLY A 26 -3.09 2.58 12.29
CA GLY A 26 -3.24 1.87 11.02
C GLY A 26 -4.67 1.40 10.70
N ALA A 27 -5.67 1.94 11.41
CA ALA A 27 -7.07 1.58 11.25
C ALA A 27 -7.86 2.75 10.65
N ARG A 28 -8.69 2.45 9.64
CA ARG A 28 -9.59 3.45 9.06
C ARG A 28 -10.67 3.84 10.09
N PRO A 29 -10.87 5.14 10.39
CA PRO A 29 -11.94 5.59 11.26
C PRO A 29 -13.32 5.12 10.78
N SER A 30 -14.20 4.77 11.73
CA SER A 30 -15.59 4.42 11.44
C SER A 30 -16.37 5.64 10.96
N ASN A 31 -16.15 6.79 11.62
CA ASN A 31 -16.68 8.08 11.25
C ASN A 31 -16.12 8.54 9.89
N TRP A 32 -16.98 9.04 9.00
CA TRP A 32 -16.57 9.53 7.68
C TRP A 32 -15.80 10.86 7.81
N ASP A 33 -16.22 11.77 8.69
CA ASP A 33 -15.62 13.11 8.77
C ASP A 33 -14.16 13.08 9.25
N GLU A 34 -13.75 11.99 9.89
CA GLU A 34 -12.37 11.75 10.35
C GLU A 34 -11.47 11.12 9.28
N ARG A 35 -12.01 10.73 8.12
CA ARG A 35 -11.23 10.07 7.07
C ARG A 35 -10.56 11.11 6.18
N SER A 36 -9.24 11.15 6.28
CA SER A 36 -8.37 11.98 5.44
C SER A 36 -7.58 11.14 4.44
N ALA A 37 -7.21 11.77 3.32
CA ALA A 37 -6.15 11.27 2.46
C ALA A 37 -4.78 11.57 3.09
N GLY A 38 -3.75 10.79 2.73
CA GLY A 38 -2.43 10.97 3.30
C GLY A 38 -1.43 9.88 2.90
N GLU A 39 -0.31 9.88 3.60
CA GLU A 39 0.80 8.94 3.35
C GLU A 39 0.63 7.66 4.17
N ASP A 40 0.74 6.51 3.50
CA ASP A 40 1.01 5.23 4.15
C ASP A 40 2.39 4.73 3.69
N ILE A 41 3.20 4.19 4.59
CA ILE A 41 4.51 3.61 4.27
C ILE A 41 4.44 2.11 4.47
N VAL A 42 4.79 1.35 3.44
CA VAL A 42 4.78 -0.12 3.46
C VAL A 42 6.15 -0.69 3.14
N ILE A 43 6.40 -1.89 3.65
CA ILE A 43 7.48 -2.77 3.18
C ILE A 43 6.86 -3.84 2.29
N THR A 44 7.44 -4.09 1.12
CA THR A 44 6.99 -5.16 0.22
C THR A 44 7.62 -6.50 0.58
N THR A 45 7.06 -7.59 0.07
CA THR A 45 7.65 -8.94 0.20
C THR A 45 9.03 -9.06 -0.45
N GLU A 46 9.35 -8.18 -1.39
CA GLU A 46 10.65 -8.07 -2.06
C GLU A 46 11.65 -7.21 -1.26
N GLY A 47 11.24 -6.64 -0.13
CA GLY A 47 12.09 -5.83 0.75
C GLY A 47 12.16 -4.34 0.39
N GLU A 48 11.35 -3.87 -0.56
CA GLU A 48 11.29 -2.46 -0.93
C GLU A 48 10.47 -1.67 0.11
N THR A 49 10.89 -0.45 0.45
CA THR A 49 10.07 0.49 1.21
C THR A 49 9.38 1.44 0.26
N LEU A 50 8.06 1.46 0.26
CA LEU A 50 7.25 2.29 -0.62
C LEU A 50 6.44 3.28 0.19
N LYS A 51 6.46 4.54 -0.25
CA LYS A 51 5.55 5.57 0.24
C LYS A 51 4.36 5.65 -0.69
N LEU A 52 3.17 5.55 -0.14
CA LEU A 52 1.91 5.44 -0.87
C LEU A 52 1.07 6.68 -0.58
N TRP A 53 0.51 7.28 -1.63
CA TRP A 53 -0.59 8.21 -1.44
C TRP A 53 -1.89 7.42 -1.39
N SER A 54 -2.56 7.50 -0.25
CA SER A 54 -3.84 6.84 -0.03
C SER A 54 -4.95 7.85 0.16
N ASP A 55 -6.06 7.62 -0.54
CA ASP A 55 -7.26 8.45 -0.43
C ASP A 55 -8.08 8.11 0.83
N GLY A 56 -8.82 9.08 1.37
CA GLY A 56 -9.64 8.92 2.58
C GLY A 56 -10.70 7.81 2.48
N GLY A 57 -11.15 7.48 1.27
CA GLY A 57 -12.06 6.35 1.05
C GLY A 57 -11.42 4.97 1.19
N GLN A 58 -10.09 4.88 1.04
CA GLN A 58 -9.37 3.60 1.06
C GLN A 58 -9.11 3.15 2.49
N SER A 59 -9.07 1.84 2.74
CA SER A 59 -8.49 1.33 3.98
C SER A 59 -6.96 1.37 3.87
N PRO A 60 -6.21 1.58 4.98
CA PRO A 60 -4.76 1.46 4.98
C PRO A 60 -4.32 0.10 4.42
N PRO A 61 -3.26 0.05 3.59
CA PRO A 61 -2.72 -1.21 3.06
C PRO A 61 -2.37 -2.19 4.17
N GLN A 62 -2.82 -3.44 4.06
CA GLN A 62 -2.55 -4.47 5.06
C GLN A 62 -1.56 -5.52 4.54
N PRO A 63 -0.81 -6.18 5.45
CA PRO A 63 0.00 -7.35 5.10
C PRO A 63 -0.74 -8.35 4.24
N GLY A 64 -0.06 -8.84 3.21
CA GLY A 64 -0.57 -9.79 2.23
C GLY A 64 -1.32 -9.17 1.04
N TRP A 65 -1.79 -7.91 1.13
CA TRP A 65 -2.46 -7.26 0.01
C TRP A 65 -1.56 -7.12 -1.20
N ILE A 66 -2.13 -7.31 -2.38
CA ILE A 66 -1.48 -7.07 -3.66
C ILE A 66 -1.96 -5.73 -4.17
N LEU A 67 -1.03 -4.77 -4.31
CA LEU A 67 -1.31 -3.43 -4.79
C LEU A 67 -0.83 -3.30 -6.24
N MET A 68 -1.58 -2.55 -7.05
CA MET A 68 -1.10 -2.06 -8.34
C MET A 68 -0.67 -0.60 -8.18
N LEU A 69 0.62 -0.34 -8.33
CA LEU A 69 1.17 1.02 -8.39
C LEU A 69 0.95 1.57 -9.80
N ARG A 70 0.46 2.80 -9.94
CA ARG A 70 0.05 3.36 -11.24
C ARG A 70 0.80 4.63 -11.64
N ASP A 71 1.07 5.49 -10.68
CA ASP A 71 1.66 6.81 -10.86
C ASP A 71 2.56 7.16 -9.68
N LYS A 72 3.44 8.13 -9.88
CA LYS A 72 4.27 8.71 -8.82
C LYS A 72 4.00 10.21 -8.77
N ARG A 73 3.57 10.70 -7.61
CA ARG A 73 3.35 12.12 -7.35
C ARG A 73 4.70 12.83 -7.17
N ALA A 74 4.69 14.17 -7.25
CA ALA A 74 5.90 15.00 -7.19
C ALA A 74 6.72 14.83 -5.89
N ASP A 75 6.09 14.34 -4.82
CA ASP A 75 6.65 14.03 -3.51
C ASP A 75 7.18 12.59 -3.38
N SER A 76 7.29 11.87 -4.50
CA SER A 76 7.69 10.46 -4.57
C SER A 76 6.68 9.46 -3.97
N LEU A 77 5.44 9.89 -3.72
CA LEU A 77 4.36 8.97 -3.32
C LEU A 77 3.80 8.21 -4.51
N PHE A 78 3.71 6.90 -4.40
CA PHE A 78 3.01 6.10 -5.40
C PHE A 78 1.50 6.17 -5.21
N GLY A 79 0.79 6.47 -6.28
CA GLY A 79 -0.64 6.18 -6.35
C GLY A 79 -0.85 4.68 -6.55
N TRP A 80 -1.85 4.14 -5.85
CA TRP A 80 -2.09 2.70 -5.79
C TRP A 80 -3.57 2.35 -5.79
N THR A 81 -3.85 1.11 -6.19
CA THR A 81 -5.17 0.49 -6.05
C THR A 81 -5.03 -0.93 -5.56
N LEU A 82 -5.95 -1.39 -4.71
CA LEU A 82 -6.01 -2.79 -4.31
C LEU A 82 -6.27 -3.65 -5.55
N TYR A 83 -5.34 -4.55 -5.83
CA TYR A 83 -5.43 -5.50 -6.95
C TYR A 83 -5.91 -6.87 -6.51
N GLY A 84 -5.57 -7.28 -5.28
CA GLY A 84 -6.00 -8.55 -4.72
C GLY A 84 -5.63 -8.68 -3.25
N MET A 85 -6.17 -9.71 -2.61
CA MET A 85 -5.83 -10.12 -1.25
C MET A 85 -5.33 -11.56 -1.28
N PRO A 86 -4.56 -12.01 -0.26
CA PRO A 86 -4.21 -13.42 -0.15
C PRO A 86 -5.50 -14.23 -0.16
N ARG A 87 -5.57 -15.25 -1.00
CA ARG A 87 -6.58 -16.29 -0.78
C ARG A 87 -6.14 -17.02 0.47
N GLU A 88 -6.95 -16.99 1.53
CA GLU A 88 -6.81 -17.96 2.60
C GLU A 88 -6.81 -19.33 1.93
N SER A 89 -5.73 -20.09 2.10
CA SER A 89 -5.72 -21.49 1.75
C SER A 89 -6.78 -22.14 2.61
N VAL A 90 -7.97 -22.33 2.04
CA VAL A 90 -9.00 -23.16 2.66
C VAL A 90 -8.38 -24.54 2.76
N SER A 91 -7.82 -24.83 3.93
CA SER A 91 -7.37 -26.16 4.30
C SER A 91 -8.65 -26.98 4.42
N ARG A 92 -9.07 -27.60 3.32
CA ARG A 92 -10.10 -28.62 3.35
C ARG A 92 -9.49 -29.80 4.10
N GLN A 93 -9.82 -29.89 5.39
CA GLN A 93 -9.79 -31.17 6.10
C GLN A 93 -10.94 -32.05 5.59
#